data_AF-A0A6G0Y524-F1
#
_entry.id   AF-A0A6G0Y524-F1
#
_cell.length_a   1.000
_cell.length_b   1.000
_cell.length_c   1.000
_cell.angle_alpha   90.00
_cell.angle_beta   90.00
_cell.angle_gamma   90.00
#
_symmetry.space_group_name_H-M   'P 1'
#
loop_
_entity.id
_entity.type
_entity.pdbx_description
1 polymer ?
#
loop_
_entity_poly.entity_id
_entity_poly.type
_entity_poly.pdbx_seq_one_letter_code
_entity_poly.pdbx_strand_id
1 'polypeptide(L)'
;MAIRVACAYNTVSTNAILVIASMLPLKQMANERRAIYEAKRLGLAPSTKSELRRESLCEWKKEWQESNTGSWKKRLIQDLQPCVSSSFGTLNYHLMQFLTGHSCFGNYLMTFMRSDTSICYDCMDSVDNAEHALFKCDRWWRLRRELEDRINTEINPETVVKAILKSTKNWRAVTNYVVHVLNIREDERQRKRQSY
;
A
#
# COMPACT_ATOMS: atom_id res chain seq x y z
N MET A 1 6.08 13.58 -8.48
CA MET A 1 5.50 14.02 -7.19
C MET A 1 5.08 12.86 -6.29
N ALA A 2 4.31 11.88 -6.77
CA ALA A 2 3.81 10.76 -5.95
C ALA A 2 4.90 9.99 -5.16
N ILE A 3 6.08 9.75 -5.75
CA ILE A 3 7.21 9.10 -5.07
C ILE A 3 7.64 9.81 -3.78
N ARG A 4 7.71 11.15 -3.81
CA ARG A 4 8.12 11.95 -2.65
C ARG A 4 7.02 11.99 -1.59
N VAL A 5 5.75 12.07 -2.01
CA VAL A 5 4.60 12.07 -1.09
C VAL A 5 4.46 10.73 -0.38
N ALA A 6 4.78 9.64 -1.06
CA ALA A 6 4.67 8.29 -0.55
C ALA A 6 6.01 7.70 -0.07
N CYS A 7 7.09 8.48 0.05
CA CYS A 7 8.41 8.02 0.52
C CYS A 7 8.87 6.66 -0.09
N ALA A 8 8.54 6.38 -1.34
CA ALA A 8 8.65 5.03 -1.89
C ALA A 8 9.93 4.83 -2.70
N TYR A 9 10.35 3.57 -2.85
CA TYR A 9 11.43 3.20 -3.77
C TYR A 9 11.03 3.47 -5.24
N ASN A 10 12.01 3.83 -6.07
CA ASN A 10 11.80 4.07 -7.51
C ASN A 10 11.35 2.82 -8.30
N THR A 11 11.43 1.63 -7.68
CA THR A 11 10.96 0.36 -8.25
C THR A 11 9.45 0.14 -8.07
N VAL A 12 8.75 1.02 -7.35
CA VAL A 12 7.29 0.94 -7.21
C VAL A 12 6.62 1.40 -8.50
N SER A 13 5.73 0.56 -9.05
CA SER A 13 4.99 0.92 -10.26
C SER A 13 4.18 2.22 -10.10
N THR A 14 4.10 3.01 -11.17
CA THR A 14 3.38 4.30 -11.18
C THR A 14 1.92 4.15 -10.74
N ASN A 15 1.22 3.12 -11.19
CA ASN A 15 -0.17 2.88 -10.79
C ASN A 15 -0.29 2.62 -9.28
N ALA A 16 0.60 1.82 -8.71
CA ALA A 16 0.59 1.52 -7.28
C ALA A 16 0.83 2.78 -6.43
N ILE A 17 1.76 3.64 -6.83
CA ILE A 17 2.09 4.80 -6.02
C ILE A 17 1.03 5.89 -6.10
N LEU A 18 0.35 6.00 -7.25
CA LEU A 18 -0.79 6.90 -7.41
C LEU A 18 -1.97 6.49 -6.51
N VAL A 19 -2.23 5.18 -6.38
CA VAL A 19 -3.24 4.66 -5.45
C VAL A 19 -2.90 5.01 -4.01
N ILE A 20 -1.67 4.75 -3.59
CA ILE A 20 -1.21 4.99 -2.21
C ILE A 20 -1.20 6.49 -1.88
N ALA A 21 -0.80 7.34 -2.85
CA ALA A 21 -0.78 8.79 -2.68
C ALA A 21 -2.16 9.45 -2.88
N SER A 22 -3.21 8.67 -3.14
CA SER A 22 -4.57 9.18 -3.43
C SER A 22 -4.59 10.18 -4.60
N MET A 23 -3.73 9.98 -5.60
CA MET A 23 -3.56 10.87 -6.75
C MET A 23 -4.17 10.26 -8.02
N LEU A 24 -5.07 11.00 -8.67
CA LEU A 24 -5.66 10.58 -9.94
C LEU A 24 -4.58 10.53 -11.05
N PRO A 25 -4.52 9.48 -11.90
CA PRO A 25 -3.57 9.42 -13.00
C PRO A 25 -3.73 10.60 -13.98
N LEU A 26 -2.61 11.05 -14.56
CA LEU A 26 -2.58 12.18 -15.49
C LEU A 26 -3.47 11.96 -16.71
N LYS A 27 -3.50 10.74 -17.25
CA LYS A 27 -4.38 10.34 -18.35
C LYS A 27 -5.85 10.62 -18.03
N GLN A 28 -6.29 10.26 -16.81
CA GLN A 28 -7.67 10.49 -16.38
C GLN A 28 -7.96 11.98 -16.19
N MET A 29 -7.03 12.75 -15.60
CA MET A 29 -7.15 14.21 -15.52
C MET A 29 -7.23 14.88 -16.91
N ALA A 30 -6.49 14.38 -17.90
CA ALA A 30 -6.55 14.86 -19.27
C ALA A 30 -7.90 14.51 -19.93
N ASN A 31 -8.44 13.32 -19.66
CA ASN A 31 -9.76 12.90 -20.14
C ASN A 31 -10.87 13.80 -19.58
N GLU A 32 -10.85 14.12 -18.27
CA GLU A 32 -11.81 15.06 -17.65
C GLU A 32 -11.78 16.42 -18.39
N ARG A 33 -10.59 16.96 -18.65
CA ARG A 33 -10.42 18.24 -19.35
C ARG A 33 -10.90 18.19 -20.80
N ARG A 34 -10.59 17.10 -21.50
CA ARG A 34 -11.02 16.88 -22.89
C ARG A 34 -12.55 16.80 -23.00
N ALA A 35 -13.21 16.10 -22.09
CA ALA A 35 -14.68 16.00 -22.07
C ALA A 35 -15.34 17.39 -21.93
N ILE A 36 -14.82 18.24 -21.04
CA ILE A 36 -15.31 19.62 -20.86
C ILE A 36 -15.10 20.44 -22.14
N TYR A 37 -13.93 20.31 -22.78
CA TYR A 37 -13.61 21.03 -24.01
C TYR A 37 -14.52 20.62 -25.17
N GLU A 38 -14.72 19.32 -25.37
CA GLU A 38 -15.58 18.77 -26.43
C GLU A 38 -17.05 19.18 -26.25
N ALA A 39 -17.58 19.11 -25.02
CA ALA A 39 -18.94 19.57 -24.73
C ALA A 39 -19.13 21.05 -25.09
N LYS A 40 -18.17 21.91 -24.70
CA LYS A 40 -18.18 23.34 -25.06
C LYS A 40 -18.09 23.55 -26.57
N ARG A 41 -17.25 22.79 -27.27
CA ARG A 41 -17.11 22.87 -28.74
C ARG A 41 -18.40 22.51 -29.47
N LEU A 42 -19.16 21.55 -28.93
CA LEU A 42 -20.44 21.08 -29.48
C LEU A 42 -21.66 21.91 -29.03
N GLY A 43 -21.46 22.95 -28.20
CA GLY A 43 -22.56 23.75 -27.64
C GLY A 43 -23.42 23.00 -26.61
N LEU A 44 -22.91 21.89 -26.06
CA LEU A 44 -23.59 21.10 -25.04
C LEU A 44 -23.22 21.58 -23.64
N ALA A 45 -24.14 21.39 -22.69
CA ALA A 45 -23.83 21.57 -21.28
C ALA A 45 -22.78 20.51 -20.85
N PRO A 46 -21.61 20.91 -20.35
CA PRO A 46 -20.61 19.96 -19.90
C PRO A 46 -21.10 19.21 -18.65
N SER A 47 -20.78 17.93 -18.55
CA SER A 47 -20.98 17.17 -17.32
C SER A 47 -20.34 17.89 -16.13
N THR A 48 -20.94 17.74 -14.95
CA THR A 48 -20.41 18.32 -13.73
C THR A 48 -19.05 17.74 -13.40
N LYS A 49 -18.21 18.52 -12.71
CA LYS A 49 -16.90 18.06 -12.24
C LYS A 49 -17.00 16.79 -11.39
N SER A 50 -18.07 16.64 -10.61
CA SER A 50 -18.37 15.44 -9.82
C SER A 50 -18.66 14.20 -10.66
N GLU A 51 -19.42 14.34 -11.74
CA GLU A 51 -19.72 13.23 -12.66
C GLU A 51 -18.47 12.76 -13.38
N LEU A 52 -17.69 13.69 -13.93
CA LEU A 52 -16.42 13.39 -14.60
C LEU A 52 -15.41 12.72 -13.65
N ARG A 53 -15.38 13.17 -12.38
CA ARG A 53 -14.54 12.56 -11.35
C ARG A 53 -15.00 11.14 -11.02
N ARG A 54 -16.31 10.91 -10.91
CA ARG A 54 -16.87 9.57 -10.68
C ARG A 54 -16.52 8.62 -11.81
N GLU A 55 -16.70 9.04 -13.06
CA GLU A 55 -16.33 8.27 -14.26
C GLU A 55 -14.82 7.95 -14.29
N SER A 56 -13.99 8.96 -14.05
CA SER A 56 -12.52 8.80 -14.02
C SER A 56 -12.07 7.83 -12.92
N LEU A 57 -12.73 7.84 -11.77
CA LEU A 57 -12.46 6.88 -10.69
C LEU A 57 -12.91 5.46 -11.04
N CYS A 58 -14.05 5.30 -11.72
CA CYS A 58 -14.50 4.00 -12.20
C CYS A 58 -13.52 3.40 -13.22
N GLU A 59 -13.09 4.20 -14.19
CA GLU A 59 -12.12 3.76 -15.20
C GLU A 59 -10.76 3.44 -14.56
N TRP A 60 -10.29 4.28 -13.64
CA TRP A 60 -9.05 4.01 -12.92
C TRP A 60 -9.15 2.75 -12.06
N LYS A 61 -10.29 2.50 -11.41
CA LYS A 61 -10.52 1.26 -10.66
C LYS A 61 -10.47 0.03 -11.57
N LYS A 62 -11.05 0.12 -12.77
CA LYS A 62 -10.97 -0.95 -13.77
C LYS A 62 -9.52 -1.19 -14.20
N GLU A 63 -8.79 -0.16 -14.62
CA GLU A 63 -7.37 -0.23 -14.98
C GLU A 63 -6.52 -0.82 -13.83
N TRP A 64 -6.81 -0.45 -12.57
CA TRP A 64 -6.17 -1.00 -11.39
C TRP A 64 -6.41 -2.50 -11.29
N GLN A 65 -7.66 -2.96 -11.38
CA GLN A 65 -8.01 -4.37 -11.25
C GLN A 65 -7.49 -5.24 -12.41
N GLU A 66 -7.39 -4.68 -13.62
CA GLU A 66 -6.89 -5.40 -14.81
C GLU A 66 -5.35 -5.48 -14.90
N SER A 67 -4.61 -4.66 -14.14
CA SER A 67 -3.13 -4.67 -14.20
C SER A 67 -2.51 -6.03 -13.82
N ASN A 68 -1.58 -6.57 -14.61
CA ASN A 68 -0.83 -7.78 -14.24
C ASN A 68 0.21 -7.56 -13.13
N THR A 69 0.35 -6.33 -12.60
CA THR A 69 1.35 -5.99 -11.59
C THR A 69 0.71 -5.64 -10.25
N GLY A 70 1.43 -5.91 -9.15
CA GLY A 70 1.02 -5.45 -7.83
C GLY A 70 -0.02 -6.31 -7.11
N SER A 71 -0.03 -7.64 -7.33
CA SER A 71 -0.92 -8.60 -6.65
C SER A 71 -1.06 -8.33 -5.14
N TRP A 72 0.05 -8.09 -4.45
CA TRP A 72 0.06 -7.71 -3.03
C TRP A 72 -0.79 -6.47 -2.73
N LYS A 73 -0.58 -5.40 -3.49
CA LYS A 73 -1.26 -4.11 -3.30
C LYS A 73 -2.73 -4.20 -3.65
N LYS A 74 -3.11 -5.05 -4.61
CA LYS A 74 -4.50 -5.31 -4.96
C LYS A 74 -5.25 -6.06 -3.85
N ARG A 75 -4.58 -7.00 -3.18
CA ARG A 75 -5.15 -7.66 -2.00
C ARG A 75 -5.40 -6.65 -0.87
N LEU A 76 -4.43 -5.77 -0.63
CA LEU A 76 -4.55 -4.69 0.37
C LEU A 76 -5.63 -3.66 0.00
N ILE A 77 -5.64 -3.21 -1.26
CA ILE A 77 -6.46 -2.09 -1.75
C ILE A 77 -7.40 -2.60 -2.86
N GLN A 78 -8.48 -3.23 -2.42
CA GLN A 78 -9.54 -3.73 -3.30
C GLN A 78 -10.40 -2.59 -3.86
N ASP A 79 -10.63 -1.54 -3.05
CA ASP A 79 -11.41 -0.37 -3.45
C ASP A 79 -10.58 0.91 -3.33
N LEU A 80 -10.54 1.68 -4.42
CA LEU A 80 -9.80 2.93 -4.51
C LEU A 80 -10.58 4.09 -3.86
N GLN A 81 -11.91 4.03 -3.87
CA GLN A 81 -12.77 5.12 -3.40
C GLN A 81 -12.48 5.55 -1.95
N PRO A 82 -12.37 4.63 -0.97
CA PRO A 82 -12.00 4.99 0.40
C PRO A 82 -10.61 5.65 0.49
N CYS A 83 -9.65 5.17 -0.30
CA CYS A 83 -8.29 5.70 -0.30
C CYS A 83 -8.25 7.13 -0.84
N VAL A 84 -9.00 7.40 -1.91
CA VAL A 84 -9.05 8.73 -2.54
C VAL A 84 -9.78 9.75 -1.67
N SER A 85 -10.85 9.32 -1.00
CA SER A 85 -11.68 10.20 -0.17
C SER A 85 -11.08 10.50 1.21
N SER A 86 -10.40 9.52 1.80
CA SER A 86 -9.99 9.56 3.21
C SER A 86 -8.48 9.45 3.37
N SER A 87 -7.72 10.02 2.42
CA SER A 87 -6.26 9.93 2.25
C SER A 87 -5.54 9.32 3.44
N PHE A 88 -4.79 8.25 3.24
CA PHE A 88 -3.81 7.83 4.24
C PHE A 88 -3.06 9.09 4.68
N GLY A 89 -2.99 9.36 5.98
CA GLY A 89 -2.33 10.56 6.49
C GLY A 89 -0.86 10.62 6.08
N THR A 90 0.01 11.28 6.84
CA THR A 90 1.45 11.24 6.53
C THR A 90 1.97 9.80 6.58
N LEU A 91 2.16 9.19 5.41
CA LEU A 91 2.67 7.83 5.27
C LEU A 91 4.13 7.81 5.70
N ASN A 92 4.45 7.03 6.73
CA ASN A 92 5.82 6.86 7.15
C ASN A 92 6.53 5.79 6.31
N TYR A 93 7.86 5.80 6.38
CA TYR A 93 8.74 4.93 5.62
C TYR A 93 8.38 3.43 5.75
N HIS A 94 8.17 2.94 6.97
CA HIS A 94 7.86 1.53 7.24
C HIS A 94 6.48 1.12 6.73
N LEU A 95 5.46 1.96 6.89
CA LEU A 95 4.13 1.69 6.34
C LEU A 95 4.19 1.62 4.81
N MET A 96 5.00 2.48 4.19
CA MET A 96 5.23 2.44 2.75
C MET A 96 5.96 1.19 2.29
N GLN A 97 7.01 0.77 3.00
CA GLN A 97 7.68 -0.49 2.73
C GLN A 97 6.73 -1.68 2.86
N PHE A 98 5.85 -1.69 3.85
CA PHE A 98 4.82 -2.71 4.03
C PHE A 98 3.83 -2.73 2.86
N LEU A 99 3.22 -1.57 2.54
CA LEU A 99 2.26 -1.45 1.43
C LEU A 99 2.88 -1.86 0.09
N THR A 100 4.17 -1.61 -0.07
CA THR A 100 4.89 -1.96 -1.31
C THR A 100 5.46 -3.36 -1.33
N GLY A 101 5.61 -4.01 -0.17
CA GLY A 101 6.29 -5.30 -0.03
C GLY A 101 7.81 -5.23 -0.21
N HIS A 102 8.42 -4.05 -0.02
CA HIS A 102 9.82 -3.75 -0.36
C HIS A 102 10.79 -3.71 0.85
N SER A 103 10.36 -4.16 2.04
CA SER A 103 11.19 -4.09 3.25
C SER A 103 12.30 -5.16 3.27
N CYS A 104 12.81 -5.48 4.47
CA CYS A 104 13.77 -6.54 4.76
C CYS A 104 13.21 -7.97 4.61
N PHE A 105 12.25 -8.19 3.72
CA PHE A 105 11.61 -9.48 3.48
C PHE A 105 12.47 -10.37 2.56
N GLY A 106 12.74 -11.61 2.96
CA GLY A 106 13.53 -12.60 2.22
C GLY A 106 13.16 -12.68 0.74
N ASN A 107 11.86 -12.82 0.42
CA ASN A 107 11.37 -12.87 -0.97
C ASN A 107 11.79 -11.64 -1.80
N TYR A 108 11.66 -10.44 -1.22
CA TYR A 108 12.04 -9.21 -1.90
C TYR A 108 13.56 -9.15 -2.12
N LEU A 109 14.33 -9.57 -1.13
CA LEU A 109 15.79 -9.51 -1.18
C LEU A 109 16.39 -10.51 -2.16
N MET A 110 15.79 -11.70 -2.24
CA MET A 110 16.17 -12.74 -3.21
C MET A 110 15.98 -12.25 -4.64
N THR A 111 14.92 -11.46 -4.91
CA THR A 111 14.67 -10.86 -6.23
C THR A 111 15.81 -9.93 -6.68
N PHE A 112 16.53 -9.32 -5.73
CA PHE A 112 17.68 -8.44 -6.01
C PHE A 112 19.02 -9.08 -5.66
N MET A 113 19.08 -10.41 -5.49
CA MET A 113 20.31 -11.16 -5.14
C MET A 113 21.01 -10.62 -3.87
N ARG A 114 20.22 -10.16 -2.90
CA ARG A 114 20.68 -9.67 -1.58
C ARG A 114 20.43 -10.68 -0.45
N SER A 115 19.93 -11.86 -0.81
CA SER A 115 19.65 -13.02 0.05
C SER A 115 19.56 -14.23 -0.87
N ASP A 116 20.12 -15.36 -0.44
CA ASP A 116 20.03 -16.63 -1.19
C ASP A 116 18.78 -17.44 -0.81
N THR A 117 18.02 -16.96 0.19
CA THR A 117 16.84 -17.64 0.71
C THR A 117 15.65 -16.71 0.83
N SER A 118 14.45 -17.30 0.66
CA SER A 118 13.15 -16.71 0.98
C SER A 118 12.68 -17.06 2.38
N ILE A 119 13.48 -17.79 3.17
CA ILE A 119 13.08 -18.31 4.48
C ILE A 119 12.99 -17.18 5.49
N CYS A 120 11.96 -17.22 6.33
CA CYS A 120 11.77 -16.27 7.40
C CYS A 120 12.74 -16.55 8.56
N TYR A 121 13.67 -15.64 8.82
CA TYR A 121 14.59 -15.78 9.96
C TYR A 121 13.90 -15.69 11.32
N ASP A 122 12.66 -15.19 11.38
CA ASP A 122 11.91 -15.01 12.61
C ASP A 122 11.27 -16.32 13.11
N CYS A 123 10.86 -17.21 12.19
CA CYS A 123 10.09 -18.41 12.52
C CYS A 123 10.37 -19.63 11.60
N MET A 124 11.33 -19.52 10.69
CA MET A 124 11.76 -20.57 9.76
C MET A 124 10.73 -21.01 8.71
N ASP A 125 9.65 -20.25 8.54
CA ASP A 125 8.71 -20.43 7.41
C ASP A 125 9.44 -20.29 6.07
N SER A 126 9.02 -21.06 5.06
CA SER A 126 9.65 -21.08 3.73
C SER A 126 9.46 -19.78 2.94
N VAL A 127 8.51 -18.94 3.36
CA VAL A 127 8.16 -17.68 2.70
C VAL A 127 8.27 -16.50 3.66
N ASP A 128 9.15 -15.56 3.34
CA ASP A 128 9.31 -14.30 4.04
C ASP A 128 8.94 -13.14 3.14
N ASN A 129 7.66 -12.75 3.21
CA ASN A 129 7.09 -11.60 2.54
C ASN A 129 6.30 -10.73 3.54
N ALA A 130 5.78 -9.59 3.07
CA ALA A 130 5.00 -8.68 3.92
C ALA A 130 3.77 -9.34 4.55
N GLU A 131 3.13 -10.27 3.81
CA GLU A 131 1.96 -10.99 4.31
C GLU A 131 2.34 -11.89 5.48
N HIS A 132 3.37 -12.70 5.31
CA HIS A 132 3.89 -13.56 6.35
C HIS A 132 4.31 -12.74 7.56
N ALA A 133 5.18 -11.76 7.37
CA ALA A 133 5.75 -10.95 8.46
C ALA A 133 4.68 -10.33 9.37
N LEU A 134 3.64 -9.74 8.79
CA LEU A 134 2.63 -9.00 9.57
C LEU A 134 1.40 -9.81 9.93
N PHE A 135 1.03 -10.85 9.18
CA PHE A 135 -0.26 -11.53 9.39
C PHE A 135 -0.11 -12.99 9.83
N LYS A 136 1.05 -13.63 9.64
CA LYS A 136 1.21 -15.08 9.89
C LYS A 136 2.34 -15.42 10.84
N CYS A 137 3.45 -14.69 10.78
CA CYS A 137 4.67 -15.00 11.48
C CYS A 137 4.46 -15.14 13.00
N ASP A 138 4.86 -16.30 13.53
CA ASP A 138 4.67 -16.66 14.93
C ASP A 138 5.40 -15.70 15.87
N ARG A 139 6.59 -15.23 15.49
CA ARG A 139 7.35 -14.27 16.31
C ARG A 139 6.52 -13.04 16.70
N TRP A 140 5.65 -12.58 15.81
CA TRP A 140 4.88 -11.34 15.96
C TRP A 140 3.45 -11.58 16.45
N TRP A 141 3.10 -12.79 16.87
CA TRP A 141 1.73 -13.18 17.21
C TRP A 141 1.14 -12.33 18.33
N ARG A 142 1.88 -12.08 19.42
CA ARG A 142 1.39 -11.31 20.58
C ARG A 142 1.05 -9.88 20.21
N LEU A 143 1.97 -9.21 19.52
CA LEU A 143 1.77 -7.84 19.06
C LEU A 143 0.59 -7.72 18.09
N ARG A 144 0.40 -8.72 17.21
CA ARG A 144 -0.75 -8.79 16.31
C ARG A 144 -2.05 -8.95 17.09
N ARG A 145 -2.10 -9.85 18.08
CA ARG A 145 -3.27 -10.02 18.96
C ARG A 145 -3.62 -8.75 19.72
N GLU A 146 -2.63 -8.09 20.32
CA GLU A 146 -2.82 -6.81 21.00
C GLU A 146 -3.36 -5.72 20.07
N LEU A 147 -2.89 -5.68 18.82
CA LEU A 147 -3.41 -4.78 17.79
C LEU A 147 -4.88 -5.07 17.50
N GLU A 148 -5.22 -6.32 17.23
CA GLU A 148 -6.59 -6.77 16.89
C GLU A 148 -7.58 -6.45 18.00
N ASP A 149 -7.21 -6.73 19.25
CA ASP A 149 -8.02 -6.40 20.43
C ASP A 149 -8.21 -4.87 20.56
N ARG A 150 -7.17 -4.08 20.30
CA ARG A 150 -7.22 -2.61 20.40
C ARG A 150 -8.11 -1.95 19.36
N ILE A 151 -8.16 -2.49 18.14
CA ILE A 151 -8.96 -1.94 17.04
C ILE A 151 -10.32 -2.65 16.87
N ASN A 152 -10.54 -3.72 17.63
CA ASN A 152 -11.71 -4.59 17.58
C ASN A 152 -11.99 -5.11 16.16
N THR A 153 -10.96 -5.62 15.49
CA THR A 153 -11.03 -6.15 14.12
C THR A 153 -9.84 -7.07 13.88
N GLU A 154 -10.08 -8.25 13.33
CA GLU A 154 -9.02 -9.15 12.87
C GLU A 154 -8.25 -8.51 11.71
N ILE A 155 -6.92 -8.63 11.76
CA ILE A 155 -6.03 -7.97 10.81
C ILE A 155 -5.45 -8.99 9.84
N ASN A 156 -5.86 -8.85 8.57
CA ASN A 156 -5.39 -9.63 7.44
C ASN A 156 -5.22 -8.70 6.21
N PRO A 157 -4.68 -9.19 5.08
CA PRO A 157 -4.48 -8.36 3.90
C PRO A 157 -5.75 -7.64 3.43
N GLU A 158 -6.91 -8.26 3.55
CA GLU A 158 -8.19 -7.75 3.06
C GLU A 158 -8.84 -6.73 4.01
N THR A 159 -8.50 -6.75 5.30
CA THR A 159 -9.08 -5.89 6.33
C THR A 159 -8.18 -4.74 6.76
N VAL A 160 -6.85 -4.87 6.66
CA VAL A 160 -5.90 -3.93 7.24
C VAL A 160 -6.08 -2.49 6.72
N VAL A 161 -6.25 -2.31 5.41
CA VAL A 161 -6.45 -0.97 4.83
C VAL A 161 -7.80 -0.38 5.27
N LYS A 162 -8.85 -1.20 5.31
CA LYS A 162 -10.17 -0.76 5.79
C LYS A 162 -10.10 -0.32 7.25
N ALA A 163 -9.37 -1.07 8.08
CA ALA A 163 -9.16 -0.75 9.49
C ALA A 163 -8.38 0.56 9.66
N ILE A 164 -7.31 0.76 8.87
CA ILE A 164 -6.52 1.99 8.83
C ILE A 164 -7.40 3.21 8.49
N LEU A 165 -8.24 3.10 7.46
CA LEU A 165 -9.07 4.21 6.98
C LEU A 165 -10.28 4.51 7.89
N LYS A 166 -10.65 3.57 8.77
CA LYS A 166 -11.81 3.72 9.67
C LYS A 166 -11.66 4.82 10.72
N SER A 167 -10.44 5.05 11.23
CA SER A 167 -10.18 6.13 12.19
C SER A 167 -8.69 6.44 12.33
N THR A 168 -8.36 7.67 12.73
CA THR A 168 -6.98 8.06 13.07
C THR A 168 -6.38 7.22 14.21
N LYS A 169 -7.21 6.75 15.16
CA LYS A 169 -6.79 5.85 16.23
C LYS A 169 -6.33 4.50 15.67
N ASN A 170 -7.10 3.92 14.75
CA ASN A 170 -6.75 2.66 14.09
C ASN A 170 -5.52 2.83 13.21
N TRP A 171 -5.48 3.91 12.41
CA TRP A 171 -4.31 4.26 11.61
C TRP A 171 -3.04 4.28 12.45
N ARG A 172 -3.06 4.97 13.61
CA ARG A 172 -1.89 5.05 14.51
C ARG A 172 -1.53 3.69 15.11
N ALA A 173 -2.51 2.90 15.53
CA ALA A 173 -2.28 1.58 16.11
C ALA A 173 -1.62 0.62 15.11
N VAL A 174 -2.18 0.51 13.89
CA VAL A 174 -1.62 -0.33 12.82
C VAL A 174 -0.24 0.17 12.42
N THR A 175 -0.06 1.49 12.26
CA THR A 175 1.23 2.08 11.90
C THR A 175 2.30 1.77 12.95
N ASN A 176 2.00 1.89 14.23
CA ASN A 176 2.94 1.58 15.30
C ASN A 176 3.34 0.09 15.29
N TYR A 177 2.39 -0.80 15.05
CA TYR A 177 2.65 -2.23 14.91
C TYR A 177 3.61 -2.51 13.74
N VAL A 178 3.30 -1.97 12.55
CA VAL A 178 4.14 -2.12 11.35
C VAL A 178 5.56 -1.61 11.59
N VAL A 179 5.69 -0.40 12.15
CA VAL A 179 6.98 0.22 12.47
C VAL A 179 7.77 -0.64 13.45
N HIS A 180 7.12 -1.15 14.49
CA HIS A 180 7.80 -1.96 15.51
C HIS A 180 8.36 -3.27 14.93
N VAL A 181 7.55 -4.00 14.16
CA VAL A 181 7.98 -5.25 13.50
C VAL A 181 9.14 -4.98 12.54
N LEU A 182 9.01 -3.98 11.67
CA LEU A 182 10.03 -3.71 10.65
C LEU A 182 11.33 -3.16 11.24
N ASN A 183 11.27 -2.27 12.23
CA ASN A 183 12.48 -1.77 12.90
C ASN A 183 13.31 -2.89 13.52
N ILE A 184 12.68 -3.79 14.30
CA ILE A 184 13.41 -4.88 14.95
C ILE A 184 14.08 -5.78 13.90
N ARG A 185 13.36 -6.11 12.83
CA ARG A 185 13.90 -6.94 11.74
C ARG A 185 15.04 -6.26 10.98
N GLU A 186 14.92 -4.96 10.70
CA GLU A 186 15.97 -4.17 10.06
C GLU A 186 17.22 -4.09 10.95
N ASP A 187 17.06 -3.81 12.24
CA ASP A 187 18.16 -3.68 13.21
C ASP A 187 18.92 -5.00 13.41
N GLU A 188 18.21 -6.11 13.56
CA GLU A 188 18.82 -7.43 13.69
C GLU A 188 19.60 -7.82 12.44
N ARG A 189 19.08 -7.44 11.28
CA ARG A 189 19.77 -7.69 10.02
C ARG A 189 21.01 -6.82 9.86
N GLN A 190 20.96 -5.55 10.25
CA GLN A 190 22.12 -4.68 10.23
C GLN A 190 23.23 -5.21 11.14
N ARG A 191 22.88 -5.65 12.36
CA ARG A 191 23.83 -6.28 13.30
C ARG A 191 24.48 -7.52 12.69
N LYS A 192 23.71 -8.41 12.05
CA LYS A 192 24.25 -9.58 11.35
C LYS A 192 25.20 -9.22 10.21
N ARG A 193 25.01 -8.09 9.52
CA ARG A 193 25.92 -7.65 8.44
C ARG A 193 27.23 -7.05 8.95
N GLN A 194 27.22 -6.47 10.15
CA GLN A 194 28.40 -5.87 10.78
C GLN A 194 29.26 -6.91 11.52
N SER A 195 28.72 -8.11 11.78
CA SER A 195 29.44 -9.22 12.41
C SER A 195 30.20 -10.13 11.44
N TYR A 196 30.18 -9.81 10.14
CA TYR A 196 30.99 -10.43 9.09
C TYR A 196 32.00 -9.42 8.57
#